data_AF-A0AAJ2JRU2-F1
#
_entry.id   AF-A0AAJ2JRU2-F1
#
_cell.length_a   1.000
_cell.length_b   1.000
_cell.length_c   1.000
_cell.angle_alpha   90.00
_cell.angle_beta   90.00
_cell.angle_gamma   90.00
#
_symmetry.space_group_name_H-M   'P 1'
#
loop_
_entity.id
_entity.type
_entity.pdbx_description
1 polymer ?
#
loop_
_entity_poly.entity_id
_entity_poly.type
_entity_poly.pdbx_seq_one_letter_code
_entity_poly.pdbx_strand_id
1 'polypeptide(L)' 'MPFLQKEVWECPFCEAETIEVLIRPATYVAKRSAVRGGRKTTYHKVNQEVAVLSESCSNCGKKKEEIEKKWREMGII' A
#
# COMPACT_ATOMS: atom_id res chain seq x y z
N MET A 1 -2.88 13.08 -1.23
CA MET A 1 -3.83 12.08 -0.70
C MET A 1 -3.16 11.40 0.49
N PRO A 2 -3.75 11.38 1.69
CA PRO A 2 -3.04 10.93 2.87
C PRO A 2 -2.88 9.40 2.83
N PHE A 3 -1.63 8.93 2.79
CA PHE A 3 -1.29 7.60 3.29
C PHE A 3 -1.57 7.64 4.79
N LEU A 4 -2.51 6.84 5.26
CA LEU A 4 -3.13 7.03 6.57
C LEU A 4 -2.47 6.22 7.69
N GLN A 5 -1.60 5.26 7.38
CA GLN A 5 -0.95 4.44 8.40
C GLN A 5 0.50 4.14 8.02
N LYS A 6 1.43 4.68 8.81
CA LYS A 6 2.82 4.24 8.83
C LYS A 6 2.90 3.03 9.73
N GLU A 7 3.34 1.91 9.18
CA GLU A 7 3.66 0.71 9.95
C GLU A 7 5.12 0.35 9.77
N VAL A 8 5.61 -0.40 10.73
CA VAL A 8 6.99 -0.86 10.78
C VAL A 8 6.91 -2.38 10.67
N TRP A 9 7.37 -2.93 9.55
CA TRP A 9 7.31 -4.36 9.27
C TRP A 9 8.70 -4.96 9.29
N GLU A 10 8.82 -6.20 9.74
CA GLU A 10 10.09 -6.92 9.71
C GLU A 10 10.47 -7.28 8.27
N CYS A 11 11.76 -7.17 7.95
CA CYS A 11 12.24 -7.56 6.63
C CYS A 11 12.01 -9.06 6.42
N PRO A 12 11.26 -9.47 5.39
CA PRO A 12 10.92 -10.87 5.13
C PRO A 12 12.13 -11.72 4.71
N PHE A 13 13.33 -11.12 4.58
CA PHE A 13 14.55 -11.80 4.17
C PHE A 13 15.55 -11.98 5.30
N CYS A 14 15.76 -10.95 6.13
CA CYS A 14 16.77 -10.99 7.19
C CYS A 14 16.18 -10.95 8.60
N GLU A 15 14.88 -10.68 8.76
CA GLU A 15 14.16 -10.59 10.05
C GLU A 15 14.82 -9.67 11.11
N ALA A 16 15.85 -8.91 10.71
CA ALA A 16 16.71 -8.15 11.60
C ALA A 16 16.52 -6.64 11.46
N GLU A 17 16.02 -6.19 10.31
CA GLU A 17 15.72 -4.78 10.08
C GLU A 17 14.22 -4.56 9.90
N THR A 18 13.76 -3.50 10.56
CA THR A 18 12.42 -2.98 10.45
C THR A 18 12.31 -2.00 9.28
N ILE A 19 11.44 -2.33 8.33
CA ILE A 19 11.14 -1.56 7.13
C ILE A 19 9.91 -0.70 7.40
N GLU A 20 10.01 0.60 7.12
CA GLU A 20 8.84 1.48 7.16
C GLU A 20 7.97 1.24 5.93
N VAL A 21 6.69 0.95 6.16
CA VAL A 21 5.69 0.79 5.12
C VAL A 21 4.57 1.80 5.30
N LEU A 22 4.03 2.25 4.18
CA LEU A 22 2.82 3.05 4.11
C LEU A 22 1.69 2.17 3.63
N ILE A 23 0.66 2.05 4.46
CA ILE A 23 -0.55 1.31 4.12
C ILE A 23 -1.63 2.30 3.74
N ARG A 24 -2.18 2.11 2.56
CA ARG A 24 -3.46 2.69 2.14
C ARG A 24 -4.53 1.62 2.36
N PRO A 25 -5.43 1.78 3.35
CA PRO A 25 -6.48 0.82 3.58
C PRO A 25 -7.46 0.77 2.40
N ALA A 26 -8.09 -0.38 2.20
CA ALA A 26 -9.17 -0.52 1.23
C ALA A 26 -10.35 0.39 1.64
N THR A 27 -10.76 1.29 0.75
CA THR A 27 -11.82 2.27 1.03
C THR A 27 -12.79 2.37 -0.14
N TYR A 28 -14.03 2.76 0.16
CA TYR A 28 -15.01 3.09 -0.89
C TYR A 28 -14.92 4.57 -1.23
N VAL A 29 -14.61 4.87 -2.49
CA VAL A 29 -14.48 6.24 -2.96
C VAL A 29 -15.73 6.64 -3.73
N ALA A 30 -16.32 7.76 -3.32
CA ALA A 30 -17.46 8.36 -3.99
C ALA A 30 -17.00 9.14 -5.24
N LYS A 31 -17.47 8.74 -6.42
CA LYS A 31 -17.34 9.51 -7.67
C LYS A 31 -18.65 10.23 -7.94
N ARG A 32 -18.60 11.56 -7.94
CA ARG A 32 -19.75 12.41 -8.28
C ARG A 32 -19.64 12.85 -9.73
N SER A 33 -20.69 12.67 -10.51
CA SER A 33 -20.77 13.15 -11.91
C SER A 33 -22.06 13.96 -12.12
N ALA A 34 -21.96 14.99 -12.94
CA ALA A 34 -23.12 15.75 -13.39
C ALA A 34 -23.88 14.96 -14.46
N VAL A 35 -25.21 14.95 -14.40
CA VAL A 35 -26.09 14.28 -15.36
C VAL A 35 -27.24 15.24 -15.71
N ARG A 36 -27.87 15.09 -16.89
CA ARG A 36 -28.93 16.00 -17.38
C ARG A 36 -30.10 16.25 -16.41
N GLY A 37 -30.35 15.36 -15.44
CA GLY A 37 -31.40 15.49 -14.42
C GLY A 37 -30.92 15.67 -12.97
N GLY A 38 -29.64 15.97 -12.74
CA GLY A 38 -29.11 16.18 -11.37
C GLY A 38 -27.68 15.69 -11.17
N ARG A 39 -27.34 15.28 -9.94
CA ARG A 39 -26.02 14.72 -9.60
C ARG A 39 -26.13 13.23 -9.31
N LYS A 40 -25.30 12.43 -9.97
CA LYS A 40 -25.16 10.99 -9.67
C LYS A 40 -23.92 10.78 -8.81
N THR A 41 -24.06 10.02 -7.74
CA THR A 41 -22.92 9.56 -6.92
C THR A 41 -22.79 8.06 -7.09
N THR A 42 -21.64 7.60 -7.57
CA THR A 42 -21.31 6.17 -7.67
C THR A 42 -20.14 5.86 -6.75
N TYR A 43 -20.25 4.80 -5.96
CA TYR A 43 -19.17 4.32 -5.11
C TYR A 43 -18.41 3.20 -5.82
N HIS A 44 -17.10 3.21 -5.70
CA HIS A 44 -16.25 2.10 -6.15
C HIS A 44 -15.28 1.73 -5.04
N LYS A 45 -14.98 0.44 -4.93
CA LYS A 45 -13.99 -0.06 -3.98
C LYS A 45 -12.60 0.22 -4.54
N VAL A 46 -11.78 0.90 -3.75
CA VAL A 46 -10.34 1.03 -3.98
C VAL A 46 -9.66 -0.02 -3.13
N ASN A 47 -8.80 -0.84 -3.76
CA ASN A 47 -8.08 -1.90 -3.09
C ASN A 47 -7.06 -1.33 -2.11
N GLN A 48 -6.67 -2.15 -1.13
CA GLN A 48 -5.58 -1.83 -0.24
C GLN A 48 -4.28 -1.76 -1.04
N GLU A 49 -3.47 -0.73 -0.80
CA GLU A 49 -2.15 -0.58 -1.41
C GLU A 49 -1.12 -0.47 -0.27
N VAL A 50 -0.02 -1.20 -0.39
CA VAL A 50 1.10 -1.10 0.54
C VAL A 50 2.29 -0.59 -0.25
N ALA A 51 2.91 0.48 0.23
CA ALA A 51 4.07 1.10 -0.40
C ALA A 51 5.24 1.10 0.59
N VAL A 52 6.36 0.52 0.18
CA VAL A 52 7.57 0.49 1.01
C VAL A 52 8.29 1.84 0.94
N LEU A 53 8.63 2.44 2.08
CA LEU A 53 9.36 3.71 2.13
C LEU A 53 10.87 3.51 1.96
N SER A 54 11.41 2.41 2.48
CA SER A 54 12.84 2.10 2.42
C SER A 54 13.25 1.66 1.01
N GLU A 55 14.21 2.34 0.40
CA GLU A 55 14.74 2.00 -0.93
C GLU A 55 15.49 0.66 -0.94
N SER A 56 16.15 0.33 0.18
CA SER A 56 16.85 -0.93 0.39
C SER A 56 16.90 -1.29 1.87
N CYS A 57 17.00 -2.59 2.13
CA CYS A 57 17.36 -3.15 3.44
C CYS A 57 18.88 -3.00 3.61
N SER A 58 19.33 -2.26 4.62
CA SER A 58 20.76 -1.99 4.85
C SER A 58 21.53 -3.25 5.24
N ASN A 59 20.85 -4.24 5.86
CA ASN A 59 21.48 -5.50 6.23
C ASN A 59 21.54 -6.52 5.07
N CYS A 60 20.46 -6.62 4.28
CA CYS A 60 20.33 -7.66 3.27
C CYS A 60 20.59 -7.19 1.83
N GLY A 61 20.77 -5.88 1.62
CA GLY A 61 21.06 -5.27 0.31
C GLY A 61 19.94 -5.44 -0.73
N LYS A 62 18.80 -6.01 -0.34
CA LYS A 62 17.68 -6.28 -1.24
C LYS A 62 16.91 -5.00 -1.53
N LYS A 63 16.63 -4.81 -2.82
CA LYS A 63 15.89 -3.67 -3.33
C LYS A 63 14.43 -3.77 -2.93
N LYS A 64 13.79 -2.61 -2.78
CA LYS A 64 12.35 -2.46 -2.56
C LYS A 64 11.49 -3.41 -3.40
N GLU A 65 11.78 -3.54 -4.70
CA GLU A 65 11.00 -4.39 -5.62
C GLU A 65 11.00 -5.88 -5.24
N GLU A 66 12.12 -6.40 -4.71
CA GLU A 66 12.21 -7.80 -4.29
C GLU A 66 11.43 -8.05 -2.99
N ILE A 67 11.38 -7.04 -2.12
CA ILE A 67 10.63 -7.06 -0.86
C ILE A 67 9.13 -7.00 -1.14
N GLU A 68 8.70 -6.09 -2.03
CA GLU A 68 7.31 -6.02 -2.50
C GLU A 68 6.87 -7.32 -3.17
N LYS A 69 7.73 -7.93 -3.98
CA LYS A 69 7.41 -9.21 -4.64
C LYS A 69 7.22 -10.33 -3.63
N LYS A 70 8.11 -10.44 -2.64
CA LYS A 70 8.02 -11.49 -1.61
C LYS A 70 6.79 -11.29 -0.71
N TRP A 71 6.47 -10.06 -0.34
CA TRP A 71 5.23 -9.76 0.40
C TRP A 71 3.97 -10.04 -0.42
N ARG A 72 4.00 -9.84 -1.73
CA ARG A 72 2.93 -10.28 -2.64
C ARG A 72 2.79 -11.81 -2.71
N GLU A 73 3.91 -12.53 -2.76
CA GLU A 73 3.91 -14.00 -2.74
C GLU A 73 3.41 -14.57 -1.40
N MET A 74 3.67 -13.87 -0.29
CA MET A 74 3.16 -14.22 1.04
C MET A 74 1.70 -13.83 1.26
N GLY A 75 1.06 -13.13 0.32
CA GLY A 75 -0.34 -12.69 0.44
C GLY A 75 -0.55 -11.56 1.46
N ILE A 76 0.51 -10.85 1.82
CA ILE A 76 0.45 -9.68 2.73
C ILE A 76 -0.02 -8.44 1.95
N ILE A 77 0.27 -8.39 0.64
CA ILE A 77 -0.05 -7.29 -0.30
C ILE A 77 -0.64 -7.88 -1.58
#